data_AF-Q7TPC8-F1
#
_entry.id   AF-Q7TPC8-F1
#
_cell.length_a   1.000
_cell.length_b   1.000
_cell.length_c   1.000
_cell.angle_alpha   90.00
_cell.angle_beta   90.00
_cell.angle_gamma   90.00
#
_symmetry.space_group_name_H-M   'P 1'
#
loop_
_entity.id
_entity.type
_entity.pdbx_description
1 polymer ?
#
loop_
_entity_poly.entity_id
_entity_poly.type
_entity_poly.pdbx_seq_one_letter_code
_entity_poly.pdbx_strand_id
1 'polypeptide(L)'
;MEHYIPMIQELSNDKTIPKYATHLVYMTSANNPKEIEHKIMYSILNKKPKRADIYWFVHVDVLDDPYTCEYSVEHIIPNDIIRVEFRLGFRMEQRVNLMFRKVVEELVNNKEVNITSRYESLEKNNVVGDFQFIVLEKYLSQDNELPFFERIVMKLYFWLKEISLGEERGFGLDPSNVTIEKFPLIAAPVSKLNLKRVYYEGSDFE
;
A
#
# COMPACT_ATOMS: atom_id res chain seq x y z
N MET A 1 -4.15 14.22 6.38
CA MET A 1 -3.30 13.84 5.23
C MET A 1 -2.21 14.87 4.94
N GLU A 2 -2.53 16.17 5.04
CA GLU A 2 -1.59 17.28 4.78
C GLU A 2 -0.24 17.17 5.49
N HIS A 3 -0.19 16.58 6.68
CA HIS A 3 1.07 16.38 7.40
C HIS A 3 2.04 15.36 6.77
N TYR A 4 1.53 14.35 6.06
CA TYR A 4 2.37 13.30 5.47
C TYR A 4 2.80 13.61 4.04
N ILE A 5 2.04 14.44 3.33
CA ILE A 5 2.32 14.81 1.94
C ILE A 5 3.75 15.39 1.77
N PRO A 6 4.19 16.37 2.60
CA PRO A 6 5.57 16.87 2.53
C PRO A 6 6.62 15.79 2.78
N MET A 7 6.36 14.85 3.71
CA MET A 7 7.31 13.78 4.03
C MET A 7 7.48 12.80 2.86
N ILE A 8 6.39 12.51 2.12
CA ILE A 8 6.45 11.68 0.92
C ILE A 8 7.22 12.40 -0.19
N GLN A 9 6.99 13.69 -0.36
CA GLN A 9 7.69 14.50 -1.37
C GLN A 9 9.19 14.61 -1.06
N GLU A 10 9.57 14.80 0.20
CA GLU A 10 10.97 14.74 0.64
C GLU A 10 11.58 13.37 0.34
N LEU A 11 10.86 12.29 0.69
CA LEU A 11 11.29 10.92 0.44
C LEU A 11 11.48 10.62 -1.07
N SER A 12 10.57 11.11 -1.93
CA SER A 12 10.66 10.97 -3.40
C SER A 12 11.97 11.56 -3.93
N ASN A 13 12.35 12.73 -3.41
CA ASN A 13 13.53 13.47 -3.85
C ASN A 13 14.84 13.03 -3.16
N ASP A 14 14.77 12.31 -2.05
CA ASP A 14 15.95 11.88 -1.30
C ASP A 14 16.76 10.78 -2.01
N LYS A 15 17.86 11.21 -2.65
CA LYS A 15 18.77 10.30 -3.37
C LYS A 15 19.59 9.37 -2.47
N THR A 16 19.63 9.61 -1.16
CA THR A 16 20.37 8.77 -0.22
C THR A 16 19.67 7.44 0.05
N ILE A 17 18.34 7.41 -0.12
CA ILE A 17 17.53 6.22 0.03
C ILE A 17 17.46 5.50 -1.33
N PRO A 18 17.77 4.19 -1.38
CA PRO A 18 17.66 3.42 -2.62
C PRO A 18 16.21 3.40 -3.10
N LYS A 19 16.03 3.60 -4.41
CA LYS A 19 14.70 3.55 -5.04
C LYS A 19 14.11 2.15 -4.88
N TYR A 20 12.88 2.08 -4.38
CA TYR A 20 12.14 0.85 -4.23
C TYR A 20 11.47 0.45 -5.55
N ALA A 21 10.80 1.40 -6.21
CA ALA A 21 10.21 1.24 -7.54
C ALA A 21 10.11 2.61 -8.23
N THR A 22 9.97 2.66 -9.56
CA THR A 22 9.67 3.93 -10.26
C THR A 22 8.25 4.39 -9.97
N HIS A 23 7.28 3.49 -10.09
CA HIS A 23 5.88 3.72 -9.76
C HIS A 23 5.44 2.76 -8.65
N LEU A 24 5.08 3.30 -7.49
CA LEU A 24 4.63 2.51 -6.35
C LEU A 24 3.13 2.67 -6.17
N VAL A 25 2.40 1.59 -6.36
CA VAL A 25 0.93 1.57 -6.38
C VAL A 25 0.40 0.95 -5.10
N TYR A 26 -0.29 1.72 -4.28
CA TYR A 26 -0.94 1.25 -3.06
C TYR A 26 -2.43 1.07 -3.29
N MET A 27 -2.93 -0.12 -3.01
CA MET A 27 -4.37 -0.36 -2.94
C MET A 27 -4.91 0.25 -1.64
N THR A 28 -5.89 1.13 -1.74
CA THR A 28 -6.55 1.75 -0.58
C THR A 28 -7.99 1.29 -0.42
N SER A 29 -8.39 1.07 0.83
CA SER A 29 -9.76 0.72 1.20
C SER A 29 -10.57 1.93 1.68
N ALA A 30 -10.00 3.14 1.69
CA ALA A 30 -10.63 4.32 2.24
C ALA A 30 -11.43 5.10 1.18
N ASN A 31 -12.74 5.19 1.39
CA ASN A 31 -13.65 5.96 0.53
C ASN A 31 -13.45 7.48 0.67
N ASN A 32 -12.91 7.96 1.80
CA ASN A 32 -12.66 9.39 1.97
C ASN A 32 -11.35 9.79 1.27
N PRO A 33 -11.39 10.65 0.25
CA PRO A 33 -10.19 11.12 -0.43
C PRO A 33 -9.27 11.91 0.48
N LYS A 34 -9.76 12.47 1.62
CA LYS A 34 -8.96 13.20 2.61
C LYS A 34 -8.30 12.31 3.67
N GLU A 35 -8.59 11.02 3.64
CA GLU A 35 -7.99 10.03 4.52
C GLU A 35 -7.15 9.08 3.67
N ILE A 36 -5.83 9.33 3.57
CA ILE A 36 -4.94 8.21 3.28
C ILE A 36 -4.82 7.43 4.58
N GLU A 37 -5.07 6.13 4.47
CA GLU A 37 -5.04 5.24 5.61
C GLU A 37 -3.67 5.32 6.29
N HIS A 38 -3.67 5.55 7.61
CA HIS A 38 -2.45 5.61 8.42
C HIS A 38 -1.54 4.39 8.20
N LYS A 39 -2.11 3.22 7.88
CA LYS A 39 -1.38 2.01 7.49
C LYS A 39 -0.49 2.18 6.24
N ILE A 40 -0.95 2.92 5.23
CA ILE A 40 -0.19 3.18 4.00
C ILE A 40 0.97 4.12 4.30
N MET A 41 0.71 5.20 5.05
CA MET A 41 1.74 6.14 5.48
C MET A 41 2.82 5.45 6.33
N TYR A 42 2.39 4.62 7.28
CA TYR A 42 3.29 3.82 8.10
C TYR A 42 4.13 2.84 7.26
N SER A 43 3.53 2.22 6.24
CA SER A 43 4.23 1.36 5.28
C SER A 43 5.30 2.12 4.50
N ILE A 44 5.01 3.35 4.07
CA ILE A 44 5.94 4.18 3.28
C ILE A 44 7.07 4.73 4.15
N LEU A 45 6.78 5.18 5.38
CA LEU A 45 7.71 6.00 6.18
C LEU A 45 8.41 5.24 7.33
N ASN A 46 7.70 4.42 8.10
CA ASN A 46 8.16 4.02 9.45
C ASN A 46 9.02 2.76 9.52
N LYS A 47 9.01 1.89 8.50
CA LYS A 47 9.85 0.68 8.48
C LYS A 47 11.16 0.96 7.72
N LYS A 48 11.29 0.38 6.53
CA LYS A 48 12.29 0.75 5.54
C LYS A 48 11.59 1.75 4.61
N PRO A 49 12.05 3.01 4.54
CA PRO A 49 11.35 4.01 3.74
C PRO A 49 11.31 3.56 2.28
N LYS A 50 10.10 3.54 1.69
CA LYS A 50 9.87 3.03 0.33
C LYS A 50 9.83 4.20 -0.65
N ARG A 51 11.02 4.60 -1.09
CA ARG A 51 11.16 5.67 -2.06
C ARG A 51 10.68 5.23 -3.45
N ALA A 52 9.80 6.03 -4.05
CA ALA A 52 9.40 5.92 -5.45
C ALA A 52 9.42 7.30 -6.13
N ASP A 53 9.44 7.32 -7.47
CA ASP A 53 9.37 8.58 -8.22
C ASP A 53 7.94 9.11 -8.30
N ILE A 54 6.95 8.20 -8.36
CA ILE A 54 5.51 8.52 -8.30
C ILE A 54 4.79 7.51 -7.42
N TYR A 55 3.99 8.01 -6.48
CA TYR A 55 3.10 7.25 -5.63
C TYR A 55 1.68 7.28 -6.19
N TRP A 56 1.10 6.10 -6.36
CA TRP A 56 -0.26 5.92 -6.83
C TRP A 56 -1.12 5.35 -5.71
N PHE A 57 -2.25 5.99 -5.42
CA PHE A 57 -3.26 5.46 -4.50
C PHE A 57 -4.47 5.02 -5.30
N VAL A 58 -4.69 3.71 -5.36
CA VAL A 58 -5.77 3.11 -6.16
C VAL A 58 -6.88 2.64 -5.24
N HIS A 59 -8.06 3.23 -5.38
CA HIS A 59 -9.27 2.82 -4.70
C HIS A 59 -10.23 2.13 -5.68
N VAL A 60 -10.92 1.09 -5.22
CA VAL A 60 -11.98 0.42 -5.99
C VAL A 60 -13.26 0.49 -5.15
N ASP A 61 -14.22 1.26 -5.64
CA ASP A 61 -15.57 1.39 -5.10
C ASP A 61 -16.53 0.53 -5.92
N VAL A 62 -17.29 -0.33 -5.23
CA VAL A 62 -18.26 -1.23 -5.88
C VAL A 62 -19.65 -0.66 -5.71
N LEU A 63 -20.27 -0.30 -6.83
CA LEU A 63 -21.59 0.32 -6.91
C LEU A 63 -22.71 -0.70 -7.06
N ASP A 64 -23.91 -0.28 -6.66
CA ASP A 64 -25.15 -1.07 -6.80
C ASP A 64 -25.62 -1.18 -8.26
N ASP A 65 -25.19 -0.27 -9.15
CA ASP A 65 -25.49 -0.41 -10.58
C ASP A 65 -24.61 -1.53 -11.18
N PRO A 66 -25.18 -2.51 -11.90
CA PRO A 66 -24.46 -3.72 -12.28
C PRO A 66 -23.29 -3.52 -13.25
N TYR A 67 -23.37 -2.57 -14.17
CA TYR A 67 -22.47 -2.49 -15.33
C TYR A 67 -21.63 -1.22 -15.38
N THR A 68 -21.70 -0.39 -14.33
CA THR A 68 -20.89 0.82 -14.24
C THR A 68 -19.39 0.48 -14.31
N CYS A 69 -18.63 1.26 -15.08
CA CYS A 69 -17.19 1.08 -15.23
C CYS A 69 -16.54 2.43 -15.47
N GLU A 70 -16.45 3.22 -14.41
CA GLU A 70 -15.96 4.59 -14.45
C GLU A 70 -14.69 4.70 -13.59
N TYR A 71 -13.90 5.75 -13.85
CA TYR A 71 -12.81 6.11 -12.96
C TYR A 71 -12.67 7.63 -12.88
N SER A 72 -12.00 8.09 -11.82
CA SER A 72 -11.58 9.48 -11.68
C SER A 72 -10.13 9.54 -11.22
N VAL A 73 -9.45 10.62 -11.56
CA VAL A 73 -8.04 10.85 -11.21
C VAL A 73 -7.94 12.18 -10.46
N GLU A 74 -7.29 12.15 -9.30
CA GLU A 74 -6.97 13.32 -8.51
C GLU A 74 -5.45 13.43 -8.36
N HIS A 75 -4.90 14.56 -8.82
CA HIS A 75 -3.47 14.87 -8.67
C HIS A 75 -3.27 15.62 -7.34
N ILE A 76 -2.88 14.89 -6.30
CA ILE A 76 -2.58 15.48 -4.98
C ILE A 76 -1.32 16.34 -5.07
N ILE A 77 -0.27 15.80 -5.69
CA ILE A 77 0.91 16.54 -6.14
C ILE A 77 1.18 16.15 -7.60
N PRO A 78 1.20 17.11 -8.54
CA PRO A 78 1.50 16.82 -9.94
C PRO A 78 2.84 16.08 -10.09
N ASN A 79 2.84 14.96 -10.83
CA ASN A 79 4.01 14.13 -11.10
C ASN A 79 4.73 13.56 -9.85
N ASP A 80 4.04 13.43 -8.71
CA ASP A 80 4.60 12.80 -7.51
C ASP A 80 3.55 11.96 -6.77
N ILE A 81 2.35 12.49 -6.54
CA ILE A 81 1.29 11.78 -5.81
C ILE A 81 -0.03 11.86 -6.58
N ILE A 82 -0.52 10.69 -7.01
CA ILE A 82 -1.74 10.58 -7.83
C ILE A 82 -2.69 9.58 -7.18
N ARG A 83 -3.96 9.96 -7.08
CA ARG A 83 -5.04 9.09 -6.62
C ARG A 83 -5.93 8.72 -7.80
N VAL A 84 -6.21 7.43 -7.94
CA VAL A 84 -7.14 6.89 -8.94
C VAL A 84 -8.27 6.19 -8.21
N GLU A 85 -9.50 6.55 -8.54
CA GLU A 85 -10.69 5.96 -7.97
C GLU A 85 -11.47 5.26 -9.06
N PHE A 86 -11.55 3.93 -8.98
CA PHE A 86 -12.37 3.10 -9.85
C PHE A 86 -13.75 2.94 -9.24
N ARG A 87 -14.80 3.19 -10.02
CA ARG A 87 -16.20 2.98 -9.65
C ARG A 87 -16.75 1.88 -10.55
N LEU A 88 -16.87 0.68 -9.99
CA LEU A 88 -17.21 -0.53 -10.72
C LEU A 88 -18.56 -1.07 -10.26
N GLY A 89 -19.39 -1.49 -11.19
CA GLY A 89 -20.64 -2.17 -10.88
C GLY A 89 -20.40 -3.57 -10.33
N PHE A 90 -21.33 -4.09 -9.52
CA PHE A 90 -21.18 -5.40 -8.88
C PHE A 90 -21.05 -6.60 -9.85
N ARG A 91 -21.42 -6.46 -11.13
CA ARG A 91 -21.19 -7.51 -12.15
C ARG A 91 -19.86 -7.36 -12.89
N MET A 92 -19.13 -6.27 -12.66
CA MET A 92 -17.86 -6.00 -13.31
C MET A 92 -16.72 -6.69 -12.55
N GLU A 93 -15.92 -7.46 -13.27
CA GLU A 93 -14.71 -8.05 -12.71
C GLU A 93 -13.67 -6.97 -12.39
N GLN A 94 -13.10 -7.03 -11.19
CA GLN A 94 -12.07 -6.10 -10.72
C GLN A 94 -10.71 -6.45 -11.34
N ARG A 95 -10.54 -6.18 -12.64
CA ARG A 95 -9.26 -6.36 -13.37
C ARG A 95 -8.36 -5.14 -13.19
N VAL A 96 -7.97 -4.82 -11.95
CA VAL A 96 -7.32 -3.54 -11.61
C VAL A 96 -6.03 -3.33 -12.40
N ASN A 97 -5.21 -4.36 -12.61
CA ASN A 97 -3.98 -4.24 -13.39
C ASN A 97 -4.26 -3.74 -14.82
N LEU A 98 -5.26 -4.31 -15.50
CA LEU A 98 -5.65 -3.90 -16.85
C LEU A 98 -6.25 -2.48 -16.87
N MET A 99 -7.14 -2.18 -15.93
CA MET A 99 -7.78 -0.86 -15.84
C MET A 99 -6.76 0.23 -15.54
N PHE A 100 -5.86 -0.01 -14.58
CA PHE A 100 -4.81 0.91 -14.20
C PHE A 100 -3.86 1.20 -15.37
N ARG A 101 -3.48 0.17 -16.14
CA ARG A 101 -2.67 0.37 -17.36
C ARG A 101 -3.36 1.30 -18.36
N LYS A 102 -4.68 1.19 -18.55
CA LYS A 102 -5.44 2.09 -19.42
C LYS A 102 -5.47 3.52 -18.88
N VAL A 103 -5.68 3.69 -17.57
CA VAL A 103 -5.62 5.02 -16.93
C VAL A 103 -4.26 5.67 -17.14
N VAL A 104 -3.18 4.93 -16.93
CA VAL A 104 -1.82 5.44 -17.16
C VAL A 104 -1.60 5.83 -18.63
N GLU A 105 -2.04 4.99 -19.57
CA GLU A 105 -1.94 5.29 -21.00
C GLU A 105 -2.68 6.59 -21.38
N GLU A 106 -3.88 6.80 -20.85
CA GLU A 106 -4.63 8.04 -21.07
C GLU A 106 -3.94 9.26 -20.47
N LEU A 107 -3.48 9.18 -19.22
CA LEU A 107 -2.79 10.26 -18.54
C LEU A 107 -1.49 10.68 -19.25
N VAL A 108 -0.79 9.72 -19.85
CA VAL A 108 0.41 9.97 -20.66
C VAL A 108 0.06 10.65 -21.99
N ASN A 109 -0.98 10.17 -22.67
CA ASN A 109 -1.46 10.77 -23.92
C ASN A 109 -1.94 12.22 -23.71
N ASN A 110 -2.55 12.49 -22.56
CA ASN A 110 -2.98 13.83 -22.15
C ASN A 110 -1.84 14.71 -21.60
N LYS A 111 -0.62 14.16 -21.47
CA LYS A 111 0.57 14.83 -20.89
C LYS A 111 0.40 15.26 -19.43
N GLU A 112 -0.47 14.58 -18.69
CA GLU A 112 -0.68 14.81 -17.26
C GLU A 112 0.40 14.13 -16.42
N VAL A 113 0.91 12.99 -16.88
CA VAL A 113 1.90 12.18 -16.17
C VAL A 113 3.07 11.82 -17.08
N ASN A 114 4.29 11.98 -16.56
CA ASN A 114 5.48 11.44 -17.21
C ASN A 114 5.90 10.08 -16.62
N ILE A 115 5.76 9.02 -17.41
CA ILE A 115 6.12 7.63 -17.05
C ILE A 115 7.53 7.22 -17.48
N THR A 116 8.31 8.11 -18.10
CA THR A 116 9.67 7.78 -18.50
C THR A 116 10.53 7.57 -17.26
N SER A 117 11.23 6.45 -17.22
CA SER A 117 12.19 6.14 -16.18
C SER A 117 13.23 7.25 -16.03
N ARG A 118 13.44 7.77 -14.81
CA ARG A 118 14.46 8.79 -14.50
C ARG A 118 15.87 8.21 -14.31
N TYR A 119 16.09 6.95 -14.66
CA TYR A 119 17.41 6.33 -14.62
C TYR A 119 18.21 6.74 -15.86
N GLU A 120 19.42 7.28 -15.69
CA GLU A 120 20.26 7.81 -16.79
C GLU A 120 20.52 6.81 -17.95
N SER A 121 20.46 5.50 -17.68
CA SER A 121 20.61 4.44 -18.70
C SER A 121 19.31 4.05 -19.41
N LEU A 122 18.17 4.19 -18.74
CA LEU A 122 16.84 3.77 -19.22
C LEU A 122 16.05 4.93 -19.84
N GLU A 123 16.28 6.15 -19.35
CA GLU A 123 15.75 7.40 -19.92
C GLU A 123 16.23 7.58 -21.37
N LYS A 124 17.51 7.28 -21.63
CA LYS A 124 18.11 7.33 -22.99
C LYS A 124 17.43 6.39 -23.99
N ASN A 125 16.78 5.33 -23.51
CA ASN A 125 16.11 4.33 -24.33
C ASN A 125 14.57 4.42 -24.23
N ASN A 126 14.02 5.45 -23.57
CA ASN A 126 12.57 5.62 -23.35
C ASN A 126 11.89 4.37 -22.74
N VAL A 127 12.59 3.67 -21.84
CA VAL A 127 12.02 2.49 -21.19
C VAL A 127 11.01 2.94 -20.13
N VAL A 128 9.81 2.34 -20.16
CA VAL A 128 8.74 2.58 -19.19
C VAL A 128 9.22 2.17 -17.80
N GLY A 129 8.93 3.00 -16.79
CA GLY A 129 9.22 2.69 -15.39
C GLY A 129 8.57 1.39 -14.92
N ASP A 130 9.18 0.75 -13.91
CA ASP A 130 8.59 -0.40 -13.23
C ASP A 130 7.40 0.02 -12.35
N PHE A 131 6.38 -0.82 -12.31
CA PHE A 131 5.21 -0.67 -11.45
C PHE A 131 5.21 -1.75 -10.38
N GLN A 132 5.18 -1.36 -9.12
CA GLN A 132 5.10 -2.27 -7.99
C GLN A 132 3.81 -2.02 -7.20
N PHE A 133 2.95 -3.03 -7.11
CA PHE A 133 1.71 -2.99 -6.35
C PHE A 133 1.95 -3.45 -4.91
N ILE A 134 1.50 -2.66 -3.94
CA ILE A 134 1.51 -3.00 -2.52
C ILE A 134 0.07 -3.21 -2.05
N VAL A 135 -0.20 -4.41 -1.58
CA VAL A 135 -1.49 -4.79 -0.97
C VAL A 135 -1.28 -4.94 0.53
N LEU A 136 -2.04 -4.19 1.33
CA LEU A 136 -1.92 -4.18 2.78
C LEU A 136 -2.94 -5.12 3.41
N GLU A 137 -2.46 -6.24 3.95
CA GLU A 137 -3.30 -7.22 4.63
C GLU A 137 -3.22 -7.10 6.15
N LYS A 138 -4.39 -7.11 6.79
CA LYS A 138 -4.50 -7.22 8.26
C LYS A 138 -4.08 -8.61 8.72
N TYR A 139 -3.29 -8.69 9.79
CA TYR A 139 -3.06 -9.94 10.54
C TYR A 139 -3.39 -9.76 12.03
N LEU A 140 -3.73 -10.84 12.72
CA LEU A 140 -3.91 -10.83 14.16
C LEU A 140 -2.55 -10.72 14.87
N SER A 141 -2.28 -9.60 15.55
CA SER A 141 -1.08 -9.55 16.39
C SER A 141 -1.19 -10.51 17.57
N GLN A 142 -0.09 -11.15 17.93
CA GLN A 142 0.03 -11.95 19.16
C GLN A 142 -0.05 -11.09 20.41
N ASP A 143 0.21 -9.78 20.27
CA ASP A 143 0.19 -8.78 21.33
C ASP A 143 -1.22 -8.30 21.70
N ASN A 144 -2.28 -8.96 21.22
CA ASN A 144 -3.65 -8.64 21.62
C ASN A 144 -4.06 -9.49 22.83
N GLU A 145 -4.30 -8.84 23.96
CA GLU A 145 -4.87 -9.48 25.18
C GLU A 145 -6.40 -9.58 25.05
N LEU A 146 -6.87 -10.51 24.20
CA LEU A 146 -8.30 -10.76 24.01
C LEU A 146 -8.82 -11.82 25.00
N PRO A 147 -10.05 -11.67 25.54
CA PRO A 147 -10.76 -12.73 26.25
C PRO A 147 -10.83 -14.03 25.43
N PHE A 148 -10.93 -15.18 26.11
CA PHE A 148 -10.87 -16.49 25.47
C PHE A 148 -11.85 -16.67 24.29
N PHE A 149 -13.09 -16.21 24.46
CA PHE A 149 -14.11 -16.32 23.41
C PHE A 149 -13.78 -15.45 22.20
N GLU A 150 -13.38 -14.19 22.41
CA GLU A 150 -12.95 -13.29 21.33
C GLU A 150 -11.73 -13.85 20.60
N ARG A 151 -10.78 -14.47 21.31
CA ARG A 151 -9.63 -15.15 20.70
C ARG A 151 -10.05 -16.30 19.78
N ILE A 152 -11.07 -17.09 20.15
CA ILE A 152 -11.62 -18.15 19.29
C ILE A 152 -12.27 -17.56 18.04
N VAL A 153 -13.12 -16.54 18.21
CA VAL A 153 -13.80 -15.86 17.10
C VAL A 153 -12.78 -15.27 16.11
N MET A 154 -11.75 -14.58 16.62
CA MET A 154 -10.69 -14.01 15.78
C MET A 154 -9.89 -15.09 15.05
N LYS A 155 -9.55 -16.21 15.71
CA LYS A 155 -8.88 -17.34 15.05
C LYS A 155 -9.74 -17.93 13.93
N LEU A 156 -11.03 -18.12 14.17
CA LEU A 156 -11.95 -18.64 13.15
C LEU A 156 -12.07 -17.68 11.97
N TYR A 157 -12.19 -16.37 12.23
CA TYR A 157 -12.23 -15.34 11.19
C TYR A 157 -10.98 -15.36 10.30
N PHE A 158 -9.78 -15.38 10.89
CA PHE A 158 -8.54 -15.41 10.11
C PHE A 158 -8.34 -16.73 9.38
N TRP A 159 -8.77 -17.86 9.95
CA TRP A 159 -8.74 -19.15 9.26
C TRP A 159 -9.65 -19.17 8.03
N LEU A 160 -10.87 -18.63 8.14
CA LEU A 160 -11.77 -18.45 7.00
C LEU A 160 -11.18 -17.49 5.96
N LYS A 161 -10.54 -16.40 6.42
CA LYS A 161 -9.86 -15.44 5.53
C LYS A 161 -8.72 -16.09 4.74
N GLU A 162 -7.91 -16.95 5.37
CA GLU A 162 -6.81 -17.67 4.69
C GLU A 162 -7.31 -18.67 3.63
N ILE A 163 -8.49 -19.26 3.84
CA ILE A 163 -9.12 -20.15 2.86
C ILE A 163 -9.80 -19.36 1.72
N SER A 164 -10.21 -18.12 2.01
CA SER A 164 -10.84 -17.22 1.04
C SER A 164 -9.88 -16.80 -0.07
N LEU A 165 -10.44 -16.14 -1.10
CA LEU A 165 -9.66 -15.49 -2.14
C LEU A 165 -8.75 -14.41 -1.52
N GLY A 166 -7.44 -14.50 -1.81
CA GLY A 166 -6.46 -13.48 -1.41
C GLY A 166 -6.80 -12.11 -2.00
N GLU A 167 -6.47 -11.05 -1.28
CA GLU A 167 -6.83 -9.68 -1.67
C GLU A 167 -6.22 -9.32 -3.04
N GLU A 168 -4.99 -9.75 -3.32
CA GLU A 168 -4.30 -9.53 -4.60
C GLU A 168 -5.04 -10.17 -5.79
N ARG A 169 -5.61 -11.35 -5.58
CA ARG A 169 -6.38 -12.06 -6.62
C ARG A 169 -7.77 -11.47 -6.77
N GLY A 170 -8.37 -11.01 -5.67
CA GLY A 170 -9.64 -10.27 -5.69
C GLY A 170 -9.58 -9.03 -6.56
N PHE A 171 -8.47 -8.28 -6.49
CA PHE A 171 -8.20 -7.12 -7.33
C PHE A 171 -7.68 -7.46 -8.75
N GLY A 172 -7.54 -8.74 -9.11
CA GLY A 172 -7.06 -9.13 -10.43
C GLY A 172 -5.65 -8.60 -10.74
N LEU A 173 -4.78 -8.54 -9.73
CA LEU A 173 -3.39 -8.11 -9.88
C LEU A 173 -2.49 -9.24 -10.38
N ASP A 174 -1.40 -8.88 -11.06
CA ASP A 174 -0.40 -9.86 -11.51
C ASP A 174 0.58 -10.18 -10.38
N PRO A 175 0.71 -11.44 -9.94
CA PRO A 175 1.59 -11.82 -8.84
C PRO A 175 3.06 -11.42 -9.02
N SER A 176 3.53 -11.25 -10.26
CA SER A 176 4.92 -10.88 -10.55
C SER A 176 5.30 -9.49 -10.05
N ASN A 177 4.33 -8.57 -9.96
CA ASN A 177 4.55 -7.16 -9.62
C ASN A 177 3.82 -6.75 -8.32
N VAL A 178 3.43 -7.73 -7.49
CA VAL A 178 2.68 -7.50 -6.25
C VAL A 178 3.53 -7.88 -5.04
N THR A 179 3.53 -7.02 -4.02
CA THR A 179 4.04 -7.32 -2.69
C THR A 179 2.92 -7.20 -1.68
N ILE A 180 2.73 -8.28 -0.91
CA ILE A 180 1.76 -8.33 0.17
C ILE A 180 2.47 -7.88 1.45
N GLU A 181 1.96 -6.84 2.08
CA GLU A 181 2.48 -6.32 3.34
C GLU A 181 1.48 -6.50 4.47
N LYS A 182 1.96 -7.16 5.53
CA LYS A 182 1.14 -7.46 6.71
C LYS A 182 1.23 -6.34 7.74
N PHE A 183 0.09 -5.90 8.23
CA PHE A 183 0.00 -4.94 9.35
C PHE A 183 -0.87 -5.48 10.50
N PRO A 184 -0.44 -5.23 11.76
CA PRO A 184 -1.14 -5.78 12.92
C PRO A 184 -2.49 -5.10 13.11
N LEU A 185 -3.54 -5.91 13.27
CA LEU A 185 -4.80 -5.46 13.83
C LEU A 185 -4.65 -5.42 15.35
N ILE A 186 -4.66 -4.23 15.93
CA ILE A 186 -4.62 -4.03 17.38
C ILE A 186 -6.05 -3.75 17.85
N ALA A 187 -6.66 -4.70 18.54
CA ALA A 187 -8.00 -4.59 19.12
C ALA A 187 -7.94 -4.28 20.63
N ALA A 188 -6.94 -4.81 21.33
CA ALA A 188 -6.68 -4.54 22.75
C ALA A 188 -5.16 -4.45 22.97
N PRO A 189 -4.58 -3.27 23.28
CA PRO A 189 -3.15 -3.14 23.48
C PRO A 189 -2.72 -3.91 24.74
N VAL A 190 -1.65 -4.70 24.63
CA VAL A 190 -0.99 -5.37 25.77
C VAL A 190 -0.66 -4.38 26.89
N SER A 191 -0.89 -4.85 28.12
CA SER A 191 -0.45 -4.18 29.34
C SER A 191 1.08 -3.94 29.29
N LYS A 192 1.54 -2.77 29.75
CA LYS A 192 2.98 -2.42 29.74
C LYS A 192 3.79 -3.49 30.47
N LEU A 193 4.71 -4.14 29.75
CA LEU A 193 5.62 -5.12 30.34
C LEU A 193 6.61 -4.41 31.28
N ASN A 194 6.61 -4.77 32.56
CA ASN A 194 7.57 -4.26 33.54
C ASN A 194 8.89 -5.04 33.45
N LEU A 195 9.66 -4.78 32.41
CA LEU A 195 10.98 -5.37 32.23
C LEU A 195 12.02 -4.60 33.07
N LYS A 196 12.69 -5.31 33.98
CA LYS A 196 13.84 -4.78 34.72
C LYS A 196 15.12 -5.28 34.07
N ARG A 197 15.93 -4.37 33.52
CA ARG A 197 17.25 -4.68 32.97
C ARG A 197 18.18 -5.13 34.11
N VAL A 198 18.80 -6.29 33.94
CA VAL A 198 19.89 -6.78 34.80
C VAL A 198 21.17 -6.76 33.97
N TYR A 199 22.28 -6.36 34.57
CA TYR A 199 23.61 -6.44 33.96
C TYR A 199 24.35 -7.62 34.58
N TYR A 200 25.06 -8.40 33.77
CA TYR A 200 25.93 -9.45 34.27
C TYR A 200 27.17 -8.79 34.90
N GLU A 201 27.40 -9.00 36.20
CA GLU A 201 28.70 -8.73 36.81
C GLU A 201 29.69 -9.74 36.22
N GLY A 202 30.81 -9.23 35.70
CA GLY A 202 31.80 -10.05 35.02
C GLY A 202 32.30 -11.16 35.94
N SER A 203 32.25 -12.39 35.45
CA SER A 203 33.10 -13.46 35.95
C SER A 203 34.55 -12.99 35.85
N ASP A 204 35.22 -12.96 37.00
CA ASP A 204 36.66 -12.78 37.13
C ASP A 204 37.37 -13.69 36.12
N PHE A 205 37.91 -13.08 35.05
CA PHE A 205 38.96 -13.71 34.27
C PHE A 205 40.26 -13.40 35.01
N GLU A 206 40.64 -14.29 35.94
CA GLU A 206 42.03 -14.50 36.35
C GLU A 206 42.86 -15.06 35.19
#